data_AF-A0A1V6UHQ2-F1
#
_entry.id   AF-A0A1V6UHQ2-F1
#
_cell.length_a   1.000
_cell.length_b   1.000
_cell.length_c   1.000
_cell.angle_alpha   90.00
_cell.angle_beta   90.00
_cell.angle_gamma   90.00
#
_symmetry.space_group_name_H-M   'P 1'
#
loop_
_entity.id
_entity.type
_entity.pdbx_description
1 polymer ?
#
loop_
_entity_poly.entity_id
_entity_poly.type
_entity_poly.pdbx_seq_one_letter_code
_entity_poly.pdbx_strand_id
1 'polypeptide(L)'
;MGTIIVGRVLQGFGGGGIDLLVQVILADMTTLEERSTYLGLMAIPSAVGNIMCPTVGALFSTYASWRWIGWVNLPWLGVGTPLVIIFLKLRPIRSILRSLEISSASTGLEWRSLSSESRFQLFQ
;
A
#
# COMPACT_ATOMS: atom_id res chain seq x y z
N MET A 1 16.54 -13.02 -26.11
CA MET A 1 15.10 -12.66 -26.17
C MET A 1 14.39 -12.78 -24.81
N GLY A 2 14.69 -13.79 -23.97
CA GLY A 2 14.04 -13.93 -22.66
C GLY A 2 14.27 -12.78 -21.66
N THR A 3 15.44 -12.14 -21.67
CA THR A 3 15.81 -11.07 -20.70
C THR A 3 14.90 -9.84 -20.77
N ILE A 4 14.43 -9.46 -21.96
CA ILE A 4 13.55 -8.29 -22.14
C ILE A 4 12.14 -8.60 -21.59
N ILE A 5 11.68 -9.84 -21.78
CA ILE A 5 10.35 -10.29 -21.33
C ILE A 5 10.34 -10.38 -19.81
N VAL A 6 11.35 -11.00 -19.21
CA VAL A 6 11.49 -11.07 -17.74
C VAL A 6 11.57 -9.67 -17.14
N GLY A 7 12.32 -8.76 -17.76
CA GLY A 7 12.38 -7.36 -17.33
C GLY A 7 11.03 -6.64 -17.38
N ARG A 8 10.22 -6.88 -18.43
CA ARG A 8 8.87 -6.30 -18.56
C ARG A 8 7.88 -6.86 -17.55
N VAL A 9 7.94 -8.17 -17.28
CA VAL A 9 7.11 -8.82 -16.26
C VAL A 9 7.43 -8.26 -14.88
N LEU A 10 8.73 -8.16 -14.54
CA LEU A 10 9.17 -7.68 -13.24
C LEU A 10 8.87 -6.18 -13.04
N GLN A 11 9.04 -5.37 -14.09
CA GLN A 11 8.67 -3.95 -14.06
C GLN A 11 7.15 -3.76 -13.89
N GLY A 12 6.33 -4.53 -14.60
CA GLY A 12 4.87 -4.48 -14.48
C GLY A 12 4.39 -4.88 -13.08
N PHE A 13 4.98 -5.94 -12.51
CA PHE A 13 4.65 -6.42 -11.18
C PHE A 13 5.01 -5.38 -10.09
N GLY A 14 6.19 -4.76 -10.19
CA GLY A 14 6.61 -3.71 -9.27
C GLY A 14 5.76 -2.45 -9.38
N GLY A 15 5.52 -1.96 -10.61
CA GLY A 15 4.76 -0.73 -10.84
C GLY A 15 3.30 -0.85 -10.38
N GLY A 16 2.61 -1.94 -10.76
CA GLY A 16 1.22 -2.16 -10.37
C GLY A 16 1.07 -2.43 -8.87
N GLY A 17 1.98 -3.21 -8.27
CA GLY A 17 1.94 -3.50 -6.83
C GLY A 17 2.09 -2.25 -5.96
N ILE A 18 3.01 -1.35 -6.34
CA ILE A 18 3.23 -0.10 -5.60
C ILE A 18 2.02 0.84 -5.73
N ASP A 19 1.48 1.01 -6.94
CA ASP A 19 0.33 1.90 -7.17
C ASP A 19 -0.90 1.47 -6.36
N LEU A 20 -1.17 0.15 -6.33
CA LEU A 20 -2.25 -0.40 -5.52
C LEU A 20 -2.01 -0.24 -4.02
N LEU A 21 -0.79 -0.50 -3.53
CA LEU A 21 -0.46 -0.33 -2.12
C LEU A 21 -0.64 1.12 -1.65
N VAL A 22 -0.26 2.10 -2.49
CA VAL A 22 -0.46 3.52 -2.19
C VAL A 22 -1.94 3.85 -2.04
N GLN A 23 -2.78 3.36 -2.96
CA GLN A 23 -4.24 3.58 -2.88
C GLN A 23 -4.87 2.91 -1.65
N VAL A 24 -4.39 1.72 -1.27
CA VAL A 24 -4.86 1.01 -0.06
C VAL A 24 -4.47 1.74 1.22
N ILE A 25 -3.21 2.19 1.34
CA ILE A 25 -2.75 2.95 2.51
C ILE A 25 -3.52 4.27 2.62
N LEU A 26 -3.74 4.95 1.49
CA LEU A 26 -4.53 6.19 1.48
C LEU A 26 -5.97 5.92 1.94
N ALA A 27 -6.59 4.84 1.46
CA ALA A 27 -7.93 4.45 1.85
C ALA A 27 -8.05 4.10 3.35
N ASP A 28 -7.00 3.56 3.97
CA ASP A 28 -6.94 3.29 5.40
C ASP A 28 -6.69 4.57 6.23
N MET A 29 -5.96 5.55 5.67
CA MET A 29 -5.67 6.81 6.35
C MET A 29 -6.80 7.85 6.26
N THR A 30 -7.60 7.87 5.20
CA THR A 30 -8.63 8.91 4.97
C THR A 30 -10.02 8.45 5.40
N THR A 31 -10.70 9.23 6.24
CA THR A 31 -12.13 9.09 6.58
C THR A 31 -13.04 9.45 5.39
N LEU A 32 -14.26 8.89 5.35
CA LEU A 32 -15.21 8.92 4.21
C LEU A 32 -15.51 10.32 3.63
N GLU A 33 -15.37 11.39 4.41
CA GLU A 33 -15.73 12.76 4.04
C GLU A 33 -14.63 13.48 3.23
N GLU A 34 -13.35 13.22 3.50
CA GLU A 34 -12.24 13.89 2.82
C GLU A 34 -11.68 13.10 1.62
N ARG A 35 -12.16 11.87 1.43
CA ARG A 35 -11.65 10.91 0.43
C ARG A 35 -11.66 11.48 -1.00
N SER A 36 -12.66 12.28 -1.36
CA SER A 36 -12.75 12.97 -2.65
C SER A 36 -11.64 14.02 -2.84
N THR A 37 -11.38 14.83 -1.82
CA THR A 37 -10.36 15.88 -1.85
C THR A 37 -8.95 15.30 -1.94
N TYR A 38 -8.66 14.25 -1.17
CA TYR A 38 -7.36 13.58 -1.22
C TYR A 38 -7.13 12.82 -2.53
N LEU A 39 -8.15 12.18 -3.09
CA LEU A 39 -8.06 11.57 -4.42
C LEU A 39 -7.83 12.63 -5.50
N GLY A 40 -8.46 13.80 -5.39
CA GLY A 40 -8.21 14.95 -6.26
C GLY A 40 -6.78 15.48 -6.18
N LEU A 41 -6.21 15.57 -4.97
CA LEU A 41 -4.80 15.97 -4.77
C LEU A 41 -3.82 14.94 -5.34
N MET A 42 -4.11 13.64 -5.19
CA MET A 42 -3.29 12.57 -5.77
C MET A 42 -3.36 12.51 -7.30
N ALA A 43 -4.42 13.04 -7.92
CA ALA A 43 -4.52 13.11 -9.37
C ALA A 43 -3.50 14.09 -9.98
N ILE A 44 -3.04 15.10 -9.22
CA ILE A 44 -2.08 16.11 -9.69
C ILE A 44 -0.74 15.49 -10.09
N PRO A 45 -0.01 14.77 -9.20
CA PRO A 45 1.25 14.14 -9.57
C PRO A 45 1.07 13.07 -10.65
N SER A 46 -0.04 12.34 -10.65
CA SER A 46 -0.36 11.34 -11.69
C SER A 46 -0.57 11.99 -13.06
N ALA A 47 -1.28 13.12 -13.13
CA ALA A 47 -1.46 13.89 -14.36
C ALA A 47 -0.13 14.47 -14.86
N VAL A 48 0.68 15.03 -13.97
CA VAL A 48 2.03 15.53 -14.30
C VAL A 48 2.90 14.38 -14.84
N GLY A 49 2.85 13.21 -14.20
CA GLY A 49 3.54 12.01 -14.67
C GLY A 49 3.11 11.59 -16.07
N ASN A 50 1.80 11.59 -16.36
CA ASN A 50 1.26 11.24 -17.68
C ASN A 50 1.66 12.22 -18.78
N ILE A 51 1.93 13.49 -18.45
CA ILE A 51 2.40 14.51 -19.40
C ILE A 51 3.93 14.44 -19.57
N MET A 52 4.65 14.21 -18.47
CA MET A 52 6.11 14.09 -18.45
C MET A 52 6.60 12.82 -19.16
N CYS A 53 5.90 11.68 -18.99
CA CYS A 53 6.30 10.39 -19.55
C CYS A 53 6.44 10.38 -21.09
N PRO A 54 5.45 10.84 -21.90
CA PRO A 54 5.59 10.91 -23.35
C PRO A 54 6.62 11.95 -23.79
N THR A 55 6.74 13.07 -23.08
CA THR A 55 7.73 14.11 -23.38
C THR A 55 9.16 13.58 -23.23
N VAL A 56 9.41 12.90 -22.12
CA VAL A 56 10.69 12.25 -21.83
C VAL A 56 10.95 11.10 -22.81
N GLY A 57 9.94 10.27 -23.07
CA GLY A 57 10.03 9.17 -24.04
C GLY A 57 10.30 9.63 -25.49
N ALA A 58 9.72 10.76 -25.90
CA ALA A 58 9.92 11.36 -27.21
C ALA A 58 11.37 11.88 -27.38
N LEU A 59 11.89 12.60 -26.38
CA LEU A 59 13.28 13.07 -26.38
C LEU A 59 14.28 11.92 -26.42
N PHE A 60 14.01 10.84 -25.66
CA PHE A 60 14.88 9.66 -25.69
C PHE A 60 14.84 8.95 -27.04
N SER A 61 13.69 8.86 -27.71
CA SER A 61 13.58 8.23 -29.04
C SER A 61 14.44 8.93 -30.11
N THR A 62 14.61 10.26 -30.01
CA THR A 62 15.38 11.04 -30.99
C THR A 62 16.89 10.99 -30.74
N TYR A 63 17.35 10.87 -29.49
CA TYR A 63 18.78 11.00 -29.13
C TYR A 63 19.43 9.72 -28.60
N ALA A 64 18.67 8.73 -28.11
CA ALA A 64 19.21 7.57 -27.41
C ALA A 64 18.55 6.25 -27.85
N SER A 65 19.38 5.29 -28.26
CA SER A 65 18.93 3.94 -28.59
C SER A 65 18.10 3.32 -27.46
N TRP A 66 17.06 2.53 -27.82
CA TRP A 66 16.06 1.85 -26.96
C TRP A 66 16.55 1.25 -25.62
N ARG A 67 17.85 0.97 -25.50
CA ARG A 67 18.52 0.45 -24.30
C ARG A 67 18.63 1.48 -23.16
N TRP A 68 18.65 2.78 -23.47
CA TRP A 68 18.78 3.85 -22.47
C TRP A 68 17.56 3.99 -21.56
N ILE A 69 16.38 3.61 -22.03
CA ILE A 69 15.15 3.59 -21.22
C ILE A 69 15.32 2.66 -20.01
N GLY A 70 15.99 1.51 -20.17
CA GLY A 70 16.29 0.61 -19.05
C GLY A 70 17.31 1.18 -18.07
N TRP A 71 18.33 1.87 -18.59
CA TRP A 71 19.36 2.50 -17.77
C TRP A 71 18.87 3.70 -16.96
N VAL A 72 17.90 4.46 -17.46
CA VAL A 72 17.27 5.56 -16.71
C VAL A 72 16.41 5.03 -15.58
N ASN A 73 15.72 3.91 -15.75
CA ASN A 73 14.87 3.34 -14.68
C ASN A 73 15.69 2.79 -13.50
N LEU A 74 16.89 2.25 -13.73
CA LEU A 74 17.75 1.68 -12.69
C LEU A 74 18.13 2.64 -11.54
N PRO A 75 18.56 3.89 -11.77
CA PRO A 75 18.85 4.84 -10.69
C PRO A 75 17.58 5.27 -9.95
N TRP A 76 16.43 5.39 -10.62
CA TRP A 76 15.15 5.67 -9.94
C TRP A 76 14.71 4.52 -9.03
N LEU A 77 14.82 3.27 -9.49
CA LEU A 77 14.59 2.08 -8.67
C LEU A 77 15.63 1.94 -7.55
N GLY A 78 16.90 2.22 -7.85
CA GLY A 78 18.02 2.12 -6.93
C GLY A 78 18.00 3.18 -5.83
N VAL A 79 17.42 4.36 -6.08
CA VAL A 79 17.19 5.41 -5.06
C VAL A 79 15.87 5.18 -4.33
N GLY A 80 14.82 4.74 -5.05
CA GLY A 80 13.50 4.49 -4.47
C GLY A 80 13.49 3.36 -3.45
N THR A 81 14.17 2.25 -3.74
CA THR A 81 14.22 1.06 -2.88
C THR A 81 14.82 1.33 -1.49
N PRO A 82 16.01 1.93 -1.33
CA PRO A 82 16.56 2.26 -0.02
C PRO A 82 15.74 3.35 0.69
N LEU A 83 15.17 4.30 -0.06
CA LEU A 83 14.33 5.35 0.54
C LEU A 83 13.05 4.75 1.14
N VAL A 84 12.40 3.82 0.45
CA VAL A 84 11.27 3.05 0.98
C VAL A 84 11.71 2.23 2.18
N ILE A 85 12.82 1.50 2.14
CA ILE A 85 13.28 0.69 3.29
C ILE A 85 13.56 1.55 4.53
N ILE A 86 14.08 2.77 4.35
CA ILE A 86 14.40 3.69 5.45
C ILE A 86 13.14 4.38 6.00
N PHE A 87 12.26 4.87 5.13
CA PHE A 87 11.05 5.59 5.56
C PHE A 87 9.90 4.66 5.96
N LEU A 88 9.82 3.48 5.38
CA LEU A 88 8.82 2.46 5.69
C LEU A 88 9.22 1.66 6.93
N LYS A 89 9.44 2.35 8.06
CA LYS A 89 9.37 1.71 9.38
C LYS A 89 7.91 1.39 9.68
N LEU A 90 7.42 0.29 9.12
CA LEU A 90 6.13 -0.30 9.49
C LEU A 90 6.12 -0.49 11.02
N ARG A 91 5.26 0.23 11.73
CA ARG A 91 4.91 -0.15 13.11
C ARG A 91 4.19 -1.49 12.99
N PRO A 92 4.72 -2.58 13.56
CA PRO A 92 4.10 -3.89 13.41
C PRO A 92 2.71 -3.87 14.03
N ILE A 93 1.70 -4.23 13.23
CA ILE A 93 0.27 -4.31 13.59
C ILE A 93 -0.06 -5.35 14.68
N ARG A 94 0.97 -5.97 15.25
CA ARG A 94 0.91 -6.97 16.32
C ARG A 94 0.24 -6.41 17.59
N SER A 95 0.13 -5.08 17.74
CA SER A 95 -0.61 -4.45 18.84
C SER A 95 -2.12 -4.71 18.75
N ILE A 96 -2.71 -4.73 17.55
CA ILE A 96 -4.17 -4.86 17.35
C ILE A 96 -4.63 -6.30 17.58
N LEU A 97 -3.88 -7.28 17.07
CA LEU A 97 -4.20 -8.70 17.32
C LEU A 97 -4.10 -9.05 18.81
N ARG A 98 -3.13 -8.48 19.53
CA ARG A 98 -3.01 -8.65 20.98
C ARG A 98 -4.16 -7.99 21.74
N SER A 99 -4.65 -6.81 21.31
CA SER A 99 -5.81 -6.19 21.95
C SER A 99 -7.12 -6.93 21.67
N LEU A 100 -7.28 -7.52 20.47
CA LEU A 100 -8.46 -8.33 20.14
C LEU A 100 -8.45 -9.68 20.88
N GLU A 101 -7.28 -10.29 21.07
CA GLU A 101 -7.14 -11.51 21.87
C GLU A 101 -7.42 -11.26 23.36
N ILE A 102 -6.93 -10.13 23.91
CA ILE A 102 -7.22 -9.71 25.28
C ILE A 102 -8.70 -9.35 25.45
N SER A 103 -9.32 -8.66 24.50
CA SER A 103 -10.74 -8.30 24.54
C SER A 103 -11.64 -9.53 24.40
N SER A 104 -11.30 -10.48 23.54
CA SER A 104 -12.03 -11.74 23.40
C SER A 104 -11.91 -12.60 24.66
N ALA A 105 -10.71 -12.64 25.27
CA ALA A 105 -10.49 -13.34 26.54
C ALA A 105 -11.28 -12.73 27.70
N SER A 106 -11.41 -11.39 27.77
CA SER A 106 -12.23 -10.74 28.80
C SER A 106 -13.73 -10.98 28.59
N THR A 107 -14.24 -10.86 27.36
CA THR A 107 -15.68 -11.09 27.10
C THR A 107 -16.06 -12.57 27.27
N GLY A 108 -15.17 -13.51 26.94
CA GLY A 108 -15.40 -14.94 27.15
C GLY A 108 -15.49 -15.35 28.63
N LEU A 109 -14.85 -14.62 29.54
CA LEU A 109 -14.99 -14.80 30.99
C LEU A 109 -16.25 -14.12 31.53
N GLU A 110 -16.62 -12.95 30.98
CA GLU A 110 -17.82 -12.19 31.35
C GLU A 110 -19.13 -12.91 30.97
N TRP A 111 -19.21 -13.54 29.79
CA TRP A 111 -20.36 -14.38 29.42
C TRP A 111 -20.50 -15.62 30.33
N ARG A 112 -19.39 -16.13 30.87
CA ARG A 112 -19.40 -17.28 31.81
C ARG A 112 -19.86 -16.88 33.21
N SER A 113 -19.61 -15.66 33.67
CA SER A 113 -20.16 -15.16 34.94
C SER A 113 -21.65 -14.80 34.81
N LEU A 114 -22.04 -14.11 33.73
CA LEU A 114 -23.43 -13.69 33.50
C LEU A 114 -24.39 -14.87 33.29
N SER A 115 -23.93 -15.95 32.65
CA SER A 115 -24.70 -17.20 32.50
C SER A 115 -24.84 -18.01 33.80
N SER A 116 -23.96 -17.79 34.78
CA SER A 116 -24.11 -18.39 36.11
C SER A 116 -25.19 -17.65 36.90
N GLU A 117 -25.19 -16.31 36.91
CA GLU A 117 -26.17 -15.50 37.66
C GLU A 117 -27.60 -15.58 37.10
N SER A 118 -27.75 -15.56 35.76
CA SER A 118 -29.08 -15.63 35.13
C SER A 118 -29.75 -17.00 35.25
N ARG A 119 -28.99 -18.08 35.51
CA ARG A 119 -29.53 -19.41 35.80
C ARG A 119 -30.04 -19.58 37.23
N PHE A 120 -29.67 -18.71 38.18
CA PHE A 120 -30.21 -18.73 39.54
C PHE A 120 -31.51 -17.94 39.69
N GLN A 121 -31.72 -16.91 38.86
CA GLN A 121 -32.96 -16.10 38.86
C GLN A 121 -34.19 -16.84 38.27
N LEU A 122 -33.98 -17.90 37.49
CA LEU A 122 -35.07 -18.72 36.92
C LEU A 122 -35.56 -19.84 37.85
N PHE A 123 -34.95 -20.01 39.03
CA PHE A 123 -35.28 -21.06 40.01
C PHE A 123 -35.68 -20.51 41.39
N GLN A 124 -36.00 -19.22 41.49
CA GLN A 124 -36.65 -18.59 42.65
C GLN A 124 -37.98 -17.98 42.20
#